data_AF-A0A7W0F7K3-F1
#
_entry.id   AF-A0A7W0F7K3-F1
#
_cell.length_a   1.000
_cell.length_b   1.000
_cell.length_c   1.000
_cell.angle_alpha   90.00
_cell.angle_beta   90.00
_cell.angle_gamma   90.00
#
_symmetry.space_group_name_H-M   'P 1'
#
loop_
_entity.id
_entity.type
_entity.pdbx_description
1 polymer ?
#
loop_
_entity_poly.entity_id
_entity_poly.type
_entity_poly.pdbx_seq_one_letter_code
_entity_poly.pdbx_strand_id
1 'polypeptide(L)'
;RGDGGALEAVRKAISNPLLEDSSTEGAKGIILNITGGLNLSQSSVQDAAGFIYDLADNEANIIFGAVINPDIEDEVRVTVIATGFEGKKEKVELPQVKKWNPVKEPSNFKGADRVLAKSLKPYYSALPLPARCEQDIPALMPYEDPLDVPAFMRKTVHKVI
;
A
#
# COMPACT_ATOMS: atom_id res chain seq x y z
N ARG A 1 -1.49 -21.80 24.69
CA ARG A 1 -0.39 -22.48 25.43
C ARG A 1 -0.63 -23.99 25.31
N GLY A 2 0.38 -24.79 24.92
CA GLY A 2 0.27 -26.26 24.74
C GLY A 2 -0.09 -26.74 23.33
N ASP A 3 -0.21 -28.07 23.14
CA ASP A 3 -0.48 -28.72 21.83
C ASP A 3 -1.75 -28.21 21.13
N GLY A 4 -2.77 -27.77 21.88
CA GLY A 4 -3.97 -27.12 21.33
C GLY A 4 -3.85 -25.61 21.12
N GLY A 5 -2.68 -25.03 21.40
CA GLY A 5 -2.47 -23.59 21.44
C GLY A 5 -2.52 -22.91 20.07
N ALA A 6 -2.14 -23.62 19.00
CA ALA A 6 -2.17 -23.07 17.64
C ALA A 6 -3.59 -22.83 17.14
N LEU A 7 -4.50 -23.80 17.33
CA LEU A 7 -5.91 -23.70 16.94
C LEU A 7 -6.62 -22.55 17.67
N GLU A 8 -6.43 -22.47 18.99
CA GLU A 8 -6.99 -21.39 19.80
C GLU A 8 -6.42 -20.01 19.41
N ALA A 9 -5.13 -19.93 19.10
CA ALA A 9 -4.51 -18.69 18.64
C ALA A 9 -5.05 -18.26 17.27
N VAL A 10 -5.31 -19.20 16.36
CA VAL A 10 -5.98 -18.92 15.07
C VAL A 10 -7.40 -18.40 15.28
N ARG A 11 -8.22 -19.06 16.11
CA ARG A 11 -9.58 -18.60 16.43
C ARG A 11 -9.57 -17.16 16.96
N LYS A 12 -8.62 -16.85 17.84
CA LYS A 12 -8.44 -15.51 18.38
C LYS A 12 -7.96 -14.50 17.33
N ALA A 13 -7.12 -14.92 16.39
CA ALA A 13 -6.65 -14.06 15.31
C ALA A 13 -7.79 -13.69 14.34
N ILE A 14 -8.66 -14.63 13.99
CA ILE A 14 -9.79 -14.41 13.07
C ILE A 14 -10.89 -13.54 13.71
N SER A 15 -11.10 -13.68 15.02
CA SER A 15 -12.06 -12.86 15.78
C SER A 15 -11.51 -11.48 16.18
N ASN A 16 -10.34 -11.09 15.66
CA ASN A 16 -9.72 -9.82 16.00
C ASN A 16 -10.48 -8.67 15.30
N PRO A 17 -10.87 -7.60 16.02
CA PRO A 17 -11.60 -6.45 15.45
C PRO A 17 -10.85 -5.68 14.35
N LEU A 18 -9.55 -5.95 14.14
CA LEU A 18 -8.79 -5.41 13.00
C LEU A 18 -9.14 -6.09 11.66
N LEU A 19 -9.79 -7.24 11.72
CA LEU A 19 -10.48 -7.84 10.58
C LEU A 19 -11.90 -7.27 10.63
N GLU A 20 -12.19 -6.25 9.82
CA GLU A 20 -13.49 -5.54 9.76
C GLU A 20 -14.65 -6.51 9.41
N ASP A 21 -15.88 -6.01 9.20
CA ASP A 21 -17.14 -6.76 8.90
C ASP A 21 -17.08 -7.78 7.73
N SER A 22 -15.92 -7.97 7.14
CA SER A 22 -15.54 -9.12 6.32
C SER A 22 -14.88 -10.17 7.22
N SER A 23 -15.68 -11.08 7.79
CA SER A 23 -15.18 -12.37 8.26
C SER A 23 -14.21 -12.95 7.22
N THR A 24 -13.21 -13.75 7.61
CA THR A 24 -12.31 -14.45 6.67
C THR A 24 -13.05 -15.23 5.57
N GLU A 25 -14.34 -15.46 5.76
CA GLU A 25 -15.33 -15.87 4.76
C GLU A 25 -15.28 -15.01 3.48
N GLY A 26 -14.92 -15.65 2.37
CA GLY A 26 -14.89 -15.01 1.05
C GLY A 26 -13.57 -14.31 0.69
N ALA A 27 -12.52 -14.46 1.50
CA ALA A 27 -11.18 -14.03 1.10
C ALA A 27 -10.64 -14.97 0.00
N LYS A 28 -10.30 -14.41 -1.18
CA LYS A 28 -9.69 -15.17 -2.30
C LYS A 28 -8.20 -15.46 -2.08
N GLY A 29 -7.55 -14.75 -1.17
CA GLY A 29 -6.13 -14.95 -0.86
C GLY A 29 -5.86 -14.80 0.63
N ILE A 30 -5.25 -15.82 1.24
CA ILE A 30 -4.93 -15.84 2.67
C ILE A 30 -3.46 -16.21 2.88
N ILE A 31 -2.79 -15.45 3.75
CA ILE A 31 -1.46 -15.79 4.27
C ILE A 31 -1.57 -16.04 5.77
N LEU A 32 -1.18 -17.22 6.20
CA LEU A 32 -1.15 -17.65 7.59
C LEU A 32 0.29 -17.88 8.03
N ASN A 33 0.75 -17.17 9.06
CA ASN A 33 2.03 -17.43 9.70
C ASN A 33 1.83 -17.83 11.17
N ILE A 34 2.36 -18.98 11.54
CA ILE A 34 2.32 -19.49 12.92
C ILE A 34 3.76 -19.50 13.44
N THR A 35 4.02 -18.74 14.49
CA THR A 35 5.32 -18.71 15.16
C THR A 35 5.17 -19.28 16.57
N GLY A 36 6.01 -20.24 16.93
CA GLY A 36 5.97 -20.85 18.25
C GLY A 36 7.33 -21.36 18.68
N GLY A 37 7.38 -21.87 19.91
CA GLY A 37 8.58 -22.47 20.47
C GLY A 37 8.91 -23.85 19.94
N LEU A 38 9.90 -24.48 20.56
CA LEU A 38 10.29 -25.88 20.30
C LEU A 38 9.15 -26.87 20.55
N ASN A 39 8.13 -26.46 21.31
CA ASN A 39 6.94 -27.25 21.61
C ASN A 39 5.85 -27.16 20.52
N LEU A 40 6.07 -26.42 19.42
CA LEU A 40 5.09 -26.33 18.33
C LEU A 40 5.09 -27.60 17.48
N SER A 41 4.06 -28.42 17.65
CA SER A 41 3.87 -29.64 16.84
C SER A 41 3.31 -29.33 15.44
N GLN A 42 3.78 -30.08 14.44
CA GLN A 42 3.26 -30.04 13.08
C GLN A 42 1.77 -30.40 13.00
N SER A 43 1.29 -31.33 13.85
CA SER A 43 -0.12 -31.72 13.89
C SER A 43 -1.01 -30.53 14.25
N SER A 44 -0.60 -29.75 15.26
CA SER A 44 -1.32 -28.58 15.72
C SER A 44 -1.37 -27.47 14.67
N VAL A 45 -0.28 -27.30 13.92
CA VAL A 45 -0.21 -26.38 12.78
C VAL A 45 -1.19 -26.81 11.68
N GLN A 46 -1.27 -28.11 11.40
CA GLN A 46 -2.17 -28.66 10.38
C GLN A 46 -3.65 -28.51 10.78
N ASP A 47 -3.99 -28.77 12.04
CA ASP A 47 -5.35 -28.55 12.56
C ASP A 47 -5.77 -27.08 12.45
N ALA A 48 -4.85 -26.17 12.80
CA ALA A 48 -5.06 -24.74 12.73
C ALA A 48 -5.21 -24.24 11.27
N ALA A 49 -4.43 -24.80 10.34
CA ALA A 49 -4.57 -24.51 8.91
C ALA A 49 -5.90 -25.05 8.36
N GLY A 50 -6.29 -26.27 8.71
CA GLY A 50 -7.57 -26.87 8.31
C GLY A 50 -8.77 -26.00 8.70
N PHE A 51 -8.74 -25.44 9.91
CA PHE A 51 -9.77 -24.51 10.36
C PHE A 51 -9.88 -23.24 9.49
N ILE A 52 -8.76 -22.70 9.01
CA ILE A 52 -8.77 -21.55 8.07
C ILE A 52 -9.29 -21.98 6.69
N TYR A 53 -8.92 -23.17 6.22
CA TYR A 53 -9.42 -23.72 4.94
C TYR A 53 -10.94 -23.86 4.95
N ASP A 54 -11.53 -24.32 6.05
CA ASP A 54 -12.98 -24.50 6.18
C ASP A 54 -13.75 -23.17 6.17
N LEU A 55 -13.11 -22.08 6.58
CA LEU A 55 -13.70 -20.73 6.61
C LEU A 55 -13.46 -19.95 5.32
N ALA A 56 -12.44 -20.32 4.54
CA ALA A 56 -12.08 -19.64 3.31
C ALA A 56 -13.02 -19.99 2.15
N ASP A 57 -12.91 -19.24 1.05
CA ASP A 57 -13.59 -19.57 -0.20
C ASP A 57 -13.01 -20.87 -0.82
N ASN A 58 -13.83 -21.65 -1.54
CA ASN A 58 -13.40 -22.91 -2.16
C ASN A 58 -12.26 -22.71 -3.18
N GLU A 59 -12.22 -21.54 -3.83
CA GLU A 59 -11.17 -21.17 -4.79
C GLU A 59 -10.10 -20.25 -4.17
N ALA A 60 -10.06 -20.13 -2.83
CA ALA A 60 -9.07 -19.29 -2.16
C ALA A 60 -7.66 -19.88 -2.27
N ASN A 61 -6.68 -19.02 -2.59
CA ASN A 61 -5.27 -19.36 -2.50
C ASN A 61 -4.75 -19.12 -1.08
N ILE A 62 -4.36 -20.20 -0.39
CA ILE A 62 -3.90 -20.14 1.00
C ILE A 62 -2.42 -20.50 1.08
N ILE A 63 -1.62 -19.59 1.62
CA ILE A 63 -0.19 -19.79 1.88
C ILE A 63 0.00 -19.90 3.39
N PHE A 64 0.43 -21.06 3.87
CA PHE A 64 0.75 -21.27 5.28
C PHE A 64 2.27 -21.29 5.51
N GLY A 65 2.69 -20.73 6.63
CA GLY A 65 4.07 -20.72 7.12
C GLY A 65 4.12 -21.05 8.61
N ALA A 66 5.14 -21.80 9.00
CA ALA A 66 5.44 -22.12 10.39
C ALA A 66 6.88 -21.74 10.69
N VAL A 67 7.09 -21.01 11.79
CA VAL A 67 8.41 -20.56 12.24
C VAL A 67 8.64 -21.03 13.67
N ILE A 68 9.75 -21.73 13.87
CA ILE A 68 10.20 -22.12 15.21
C ILE A 68 11.14 -21.04 15.73
N ASN A 69 10.76 -20.41 16.84
CA ASN A 69 11.59 -19.44 17.54
C ASN A 69 11.90 -19.96 18.96
N PRO A 70 13.15 -20.31 19.29
CA PRO A 70 13.51 -20.83 20.60
C PRO A 70 13.38 -19.81 21.74
N ASP A 71 13.34 -18.51 21.43
CA ASP A 71 13.13 -17.45 22.44
C ASP A 71 11.69 -17.39 22.94
N ILE A 72 10.78 -18.04 22.22
CA ILE A 72 9.37 -18.18 22.57
C ILE A 72 9.20 -19.59 23.12
N GLU A 73 8.93 -19.77 24.40
CA GLU A 73 8.77 -21.14 24.94
C GLU A 73 7.35 -21.65 24.75
N ASP A 74 6.41 -20.95 25.36
CA ASP A 74 5.06 -21.43 25.59
C ASP A 74 3.98 -20.61 24.85
N GLU A 75 4.39 -19.55 24.17
CA GLU A 75 3.49 -18.69 23.41
C GLU A 75 3.43 -19.15 21.95
N VAL A 76 2.25 -18.98 21.34
CA VAL A 76 2.07 -19.15 19.90
C VAL A 76 1.54 -17.84 19.37
N ARG A 77 2.24 -17.28 18.39
CA ARG A 77 1.85 -16.06 17.69
C ARG A 77 1.33 -16.44 16.32
N VAL A 78 0.15 -15.93 16.00
CA VAL A 78 -0.49 -16.17 14.72
C VAL A 78 -0.66 -14.83 14.03
N THR A 79 -0.31 -14.80 12.75
CA THR A 79 -0.57 -13.66 11.87
C THR A 79 -1.39 -14.18 10.70
N VAL A 80 -2.56 -13.56 10.49
CA VAL A 80 -3.44 -13.85 9.37
C VAL A 80 -3.55 -12.59 8.53
N ILE A 81 -3.33 -12.73 7.24
CA ILE A 81 -3.50 -11.66 6.25
C ILE A 81 -4.50 -12.19 5.22
N ALA A 82 -5.69 -11.60 5.20
CA ALA A 82 -6.75 -11.96 4.26
C ALA A 82 -6.93 -10.84 3.23
N THR A 83 -7.06 -11.22 1.96
CA THR A 83 -7.15 -10.31 0.82
C THR A 83 -8.14 -10.84 -0.22
N GLY A 84 -8.53 -9.98 -1.16
CA GLY A 84 -9.43 -10.38 -2.24
C GLY A 84 -10.90 -10.48 -1.81
N PHE A 85 -11.28 -9.75 -0.75
CA PHE A 85 -12.69 -9.58 -0.38
C PHE A 85 -13.44 -8.89 -1.51
N GLU A 86 -14.53 -9.52 -1.94
CA GLU A 86 -15.41 -8.99 -2.98
C GLU A 86 -16.30 -7.92 -2.34
N GLY A 87 -15.74 -6.72 -2.21
CA GLY A 87 -16.39 -5.64 -1.50
C GLY A 87 -17.78 -5.37 -2.06
N LYS A 88 -18.82 -5.55 -1.22
CA LYS A 88 -19.91 -4.59 -1.24
C LYS A 88 -19.25 -3.26 -0.97
N LYS A 89 -19.01 -2.48 -2.03
CA LYS A 89 -18.64 -1.07 -1.92
C LYS A 89 -19.79 -0.43 -1.19
N GLU A 90 -19.72 -0.38 0.14
CA GLU A 90 -20.60 0.45 0.91
C GLU A 90 -20.30 1.86 0.42
N LYS A 91 -21.25 2.38 -0.33
CA LYS A 91 -21.14 3.70 -0.90
C LYS A 91 -21.18 4.62 0.29
N VAL A 92 -20.01 5.01 0.81
CA VAL A 92 -19.91 6.01 1.86
C VAL A 92 -20.54 7.26 1.27
N GLU A 93 -21.80 7.50 1.61
CA GLU A 93 -22.51 8.70 1.23
C GLU A 93 -21.91 9.82 2.05
N LEU A 94 -20.85 10.41 1.51
CA LEU A 94 -20.31 11.65 2.02
C LEU A 94 -21.47 12.65 2.09
N PRO A 95 -21.68 13.33 3.24
CA PRO A 95 -22.72 14.34 3.35
C PRO A 95 -22.52 15.33 2.21
N GLN A 96 -23.57 15.52 1.42
CA GLN A 96 -23.54 16.39 0.24
C GLN A 96 -23.25 17.81 0.72
N VAL A 97 -21.98 18.21 0.70
CA VAL A 97 -21.59 19.59 0.96
C VAL A 97 -22.29 20.42 -0.12
N LYS A 98 -23.23 21.29 0.30
CA LYS A 98 -23.92 22.21 -0.62
C LYS A 98 -22.85 22.95 -1.41
N LYS A 99 -22.79 22.67 -2.72
CA LYS A 99 -21.87 23.32 -3.64
C LYS A 99 -22.20 24.81 -3.61
N TRP A 100 -21.29 25.62 -3.05
CA TRP A 100 -21.48 27.06 -2.97
C TRP A 100 -21.50 27.63 -4.39
N ASN A 101 -22.66 28.17 -4.79
CA ASN A 101 -22.77 28.91 -6.03
C ASN A 101 -22.53 30.39 -5.72
N PRO A 102 -21.47 31.02 -6.25
CA PRO A 102 -21.30 32.46 -6.14
C PRO A 102 -22.50 33.15 -6.81
N VAL A 103 -23.17 34.03 -6.06
CA VAL A 103 -24.19 34.92 -6.61
C VAL A 103 -23.50 35.84 -7.63
N LYS A 104 -23.84 35.68 -8.91
CA LYS A 104 -23.31 36.49 -10.03
C LYS A 104 -24.05 37.84 -10.14
N GLU A 105 -24.31 38.51 -9.03
CA GLU A 105 -24.81 39.87 -9.08
C GLU A 105 -23.63 40.83 -9.04
N PRO A 106 -23.44 41.71 -10.04
CA PRO A 106 -22.43 42.75 -9.96
C PRO A 106 -22.84 43.70 -8.84
N SER A 107 -22.20 43.56 -7.68
CA SER A 107 -22.32 44.53 -6.59
C SER A 107 -21.72 45.84 -7.07
N ASN A 108 -22.59 46.76 -7.47
CA ASN A 108 -22.20 48.08 -7.90
C ASN A 108 -21.85 48.91 -6.66
N PHE A 109 -20.65 48.71 -6.14
CA PHE A 109 -20.11 49.54 -5.07
C PHE A 109 -19.81 50.92 -5.64
N LYS A 110 -20.61 51.92 -5.27
CA LYS A 110 -20.33 53.34 -5.55
C LYS A 110 -18.97 53.68 -4.92
N GLY A 111 -17.94 53.84 -5.74
CA GLY A 111 -16.62 54.32 -5.31
C GLY A 111 -15.40 53.56 -5.83
N ALA A 112 -15.55 52.50 -6.63
CA ALA A 112 -14.41 51.74 -7.17
C ALA A 112 -13.77 52.37 -8.43
N ASP A 113 -13.79 53.69 -8.55
CA ASP A 113 -13.04 54.38 -9.59
C ASP A 113 -11.53 54.36 -9.27
N ARG A 114 -10.85 53.41 -9.91
CA ARG A 114 -9.49 53.56 -10.47
C ARG A 114 -8.34 53.92 -9.52
N VAL A 115 -8.16 53.16 -8.44
CA VAL A 115 -6.88 53.17 -7.71
C VAL A 115 -6.52 51.75 -7.29
N LEU A 116 -5.87 51.00 -8.18
CA LEU A 116 -4.95 49.88 -7.86
C LEU A 116 -4.50 49.07 -9.08
N ALA A 117 -4.61 49.58 -10.30
CA ALA A 117 -3.75 49.12 -11.40
C ALA A 117 -2.31 49.68 -11.24
N LYS A 118 -1.73 49.56 -10.05
CA LYS A 118 -0.28 49.73 -9.86
C LYS A 118 0.36 48.39 -10.18
N SER A 119 0.71 48.26 -11.46
CA SER A 119 1.92 47.61 -11.98
C SER A 119 2.56 46.58 -11.03
N LEU A 120 2.10 45.33 -11.08
CA LEU A 120 2.92 44.20 -10.68
C LEU A 120 3.56 43.65 -11.95
N LYS A 121 4.79 44.08 -12.24
CA LYS A 121 5.66 43.37 -13.16
C LYS A 121 5.92 41.96 -12.58
N PRO A 122 5.91 40.87 -13.36
CA PRO A 122 6.26 39.56 -12.86
C PRO A 122 7.74 39.53 -12.47
N TYR A 123 8.02 39.37 -11.18
CA TYR A 123 9.36 39.31 -10.61
C TYR A 123 10.11 37.97 -10.90
N TYR A 124 9.62 37.12 -11.80
CA TYR A 124 10.25 35.82 -12.10
C TYR A 124 11.03 35.76 -13.41
N SER A 125 11.18 36.87 -14.16
CA SER A 125 11.96 36.88 -15.40
C SER A 125 13.43 37.28 -15.24
N ALA A 126 13.92 37.49 -14.01
CA ALA A 126 15.26 38.03 -13.77
C ALA A 126 16.09 37.25 -12.74
N LEU A 127 15.84 35.95 -12.55
CA LEU A 127 16.82 35.10 -11.88
C LEU A 127 17.75 34.51 -12.95
N PRO A 128 19.04 34.89 -12.99
CA PRO A 128 20.00 34.21 -13.85
C PRO A 128 20.12 32.77 -13.37
N LEU A 129 19.85 31.82 -14.27
CA LEU A 129 20.21 30.42 -14.05
C LEU A 129 21.72 30.38 -13.77
N PRO A 130 22.19 29.71 -12.69
CA PRO A 130 23.61 29.57 -12.48
C PRO A 130 24.23 28.93 -13.71
N ALA A 131 25.32 29.54 -14.20
CA ALA A 131 26.15 28.97 -15.23
C ALA A 131 26.48 27.52 -14.82
N ARG A 132 26.25 26.61 -15.77
CA ARG A 132 26.55 25.19 -15.68
C ARG A 132 27.88 25.01 -14.95
N CYS A 133 27.82 24.41 -13.76
CA CYS A 133 29.02 23.97 -13.04
C CYS A 133 29.56 22.77 -13.81
N GLU A 134 30.38 23.05 -14.83
CA GLU A 134 31.32 22.08 -15.36
C GLU A 134 32.43 21.92 -14.33
N GLN A 135 32.68 20.66 -13.95
CA GLN A 135 33.68 20.15 -13.01
C GLN A 135 33.06 19.62 -11.71
N ASP A 136 33.41 18.36 -11.45
CA ASP A 136 33.15 17.55 -10.25
C ASP A 136 31.85 16.74 -10.20
N ILE A 137 31.59 15.98 -11.28
CA ILE A 137 31.05 14.62 -11.11
C ILE A 137 32.23 13.67 -11.35
N PRO A 138 32.73 12.94 -10.34
CA PRO A 138 33.74 11.92 -10.61
C PRO A 138 33.14 10.94 -11.62
N ALA A 139 33.87 10.70 -12.70
CA ALA A 139 33.47 9.82 -13.80
C ALA A 139 33.22 8.41 -13.25
N LEU A 140 31.97 8.14 -12.87
CA LEU A 140 31.52 6.84 -12.42
C LEU A 140 31.23 6.04 -13.68
N MET A 141 32.32 5.50 -14.24
CA MET A 141 32.45 4.60 -15.40
C MET A 141 31.67 5.01 -16.66
N PRO A 142 32.36 5.41 -17.76
CA PRO A 142 31.68 5.53 -19.04
C PRO A 142 31.28 4.11 -19.48
N TYR A 143 29.99 3.83 -19.44
CA TYR A 143 29.42 2.63 -20.06
C TYR A 143 29.56 2.78 -21.58
N GLU A 144 30.72 2.40 -22.10
CA GLU A 144 31.03 2.38 -23.54
C GLU A 144 30.34 1.21 -24.25
N ASP A 145 29.90 0.18 -23.52
CA ASP A 145 29.23 -1.00 -24.08
C ASP A 145 27.70 -0.84 -24.02
N PRO A 146 26.99 -0.86 -25.17
CA PRO A 146 25.52 -0.86 -25.22
C PRO A 146 24.86 -2.00 -24.44
N LEU A 147 25.61 -3.04 -24.06
CA LEU A 147 25.13 -4.19 -23.32
C LEU A 147 24.98 -3.95 -21.80
N ASP A 148 25.72 -2.99 -21.23
CA ASP A 148 25.68 -2.72 -19.78
C ASP A 148 24.47 -1.91 -19.34
N VAL A 149 23.76 -1.28 -20.28
CA VAL A 149 22.53 -0.55 -19.97
C VAL A 149 21.37 -1.55 -19.91
N PRO A 150 20.60 -1.61 -18.80
CA PRO A 150 19.37 -2.38 -18.71
C PRO A 150 18.46 -2.16 -19.92
N ALA A 151 17.85 -3.23 -20.43
CA ALA A 151 17.13 -3.21 -21.71
C ALA A 151 16.08 -2.10 -21.82
N PHE A 152 15.41 -1.73 -20.72
CA PHE A 152 14.39 -0.68 -20.68
C PHE A 152 14.93 0.75 -20.87
N MET A 153 16.24 0.98 -20.70
CA MET A 153 16.89 2.30 -20.87
C MET A 153 17.62 2.46 -22.21
N ARG A 154 17.67 1.42 -23.04
CA ARG A 154 18.32 1.49 -24.36
C ARG A 154 17.44 2.32 -25.30
N LYS A 155 17.97 3.45 -25.79
CA LYS A 155 17.31 4.23 -26.84
C LYS A 155 17.34 3.42 -28.14
N THR A 156 16.19 2.91 -28.56
CA THR A 156 16.05 2.25 -29.85
C THR A 156 16.26 3.27 -30.97
N VAL A 157 17.37 3.17 -31.69
CA VAL A 157 17.57 3.94 -32.93
C VAL A 157 16.71 3.27 -34.00
N HIS A 158 15.53 3.82 -34.24
CA HIS A 158 14.73 3.44 -35.40
C HIS A 158 15.42 3.94 -36.66
N LYS A 159 16.06 3.02 -37.38
CA LYS A 159 16.63 3.30 -38.70
C LYS A 159 15.48 3.28 -39.70
N VAL A 160 15.03 4.45 -40.10
CA VAL A 160 14.08 4.63 -41.20
C VAL A 160 14.78 4.21 -42.49
N ILE A 161 14.16 3.32 -43.26
CA ILE A 161 14.56 2.93 -44.61
C ILE A 161 13.83 3.86 -45.59
#